data_AF-A0AAN6S176-F1
#
_entry.id   AF-A0AAN6S176-F1
#
_cell.length_a   1.000
_cell.length_b   1.000
_cell.length_c   1.000
_cell.angle_alpha   90.00
_cell.angle_beta   90.00
_cell.angle_gamma   90.00
#
_symmetry.space_group_name_H-M   'P 1'
#
loop_
_entity.id
_entity.type
_entity.pdbx_description
1 polymer ?
#
loop_
_entity_poly.entity_id
_entity_poly.type
_entity_poly.pdbx_seq_one_letter_code
_entity_poly.pdbx_strand_id
1 'polypeptide(L)'
;MRAASGTGIVSCVVLESDDLDEIDWEFTGSAKNEVQTNYFGKGNDTNWDRGANFYIADTQADTHNYTIDWNPETVRWYIDGRAVRTLRYENAVGGSNYPQTPMRLKLGIWAGEVIGPGLGSTNGFAW
;
A
#
# COMPACT_ATOMS: atom_id res chain seq x y z
N MET A 1 11.85 -5.01 4.24
CA MET A 1 10.95 -6.16 4.01
C MET A 1 11.42 -6.91 2.77
N ARG A 2 11.27 -8.24 2.78
CA ARG A 2 11.32 -9.10 1.59
C ARG A 2 9.94 -9.74 1.46
N ALA A 3 9.26 -9.53 0.35
CA ALA A 3 7.89 -10.02 0.13
C ALA A 3 7.87 -11.53 -0.12
N ALA A 4 6.73 -12.17 0.15
CA ALA A 4 6.55 -13.57 -0.16
C ALA A 4 6.33 -13.78 -1.67
N SER A 5 6.90 -14.87 -2.21
CA SER A 5 6.65 -15.33 -3.57
C SER A 5 5.46 -16.27 -3.63
N GLY A 6 4.83 -16.35 -4.80
CA GLY A 6 3.79 -17.35 -5.09
C GLY A 6 2.56 -16.70 -5.72
N THR A 7 2.02 -17.34 -6.76
CA THR A 7 0.78 -16.89 -7.39
C THR A 7 -0.34 -16.81 -6.36
N GLY A 8 -1.01 -15.66 -6.30
CA GLY A 8 -2.09 -15.42 -5.34
C GLY A 8 -1.62 -15.14 -3.91
N ILE A 9 -0.32 -15.05 -3.62
CA ILE A 9 0.15 -14.57 -2.31
C ILE A 9 0.24 -13.06 -2.32
N VAL A 10 -0.27 -12.42 -1.27
CA VAL A 10 -0.11 -10.98 -1.03
C VAL A 10 0.64 -10.79 0.29
N SER A 11 1.67 -9.95 0.27
CA SER A 11 2.29 -9.42 1.48
C SER A 11 1.88 -7.96 1.65
N CYS A 12 1.64 -7.50 2.87
CA CYS A 12 1.22 -6.12 3.12
C CYS A 12 1.88 -5.50 4.37
N VAL A 13 2.04 -4.17 4.31
CA VAL A 13 2.41 -3.29 5.42
C VAL A 13 1.36 -2.21 5.46
N VAL A 14 0.61 -2.12 6.56
CA VAL A 14 -0.58 -1.25 6.64
C VAL A 14 -0.49 -0.38 7.89
N LEU A 15 -0.61 0.93 7.73
CA LEU A 15 -1.02 1.82 8.80
C LEU A 15 -2.55 1.95 8.69
N GLU A 16 -3.28 1.63 9.76
CA GLU A 16 -4.74 1.75 9.76
C GLU A 16 -5.25 2.25 11.11
N SER A 17 -6.25 3.11 11.07
CA SER A 17 -6.93 3.69 12.24
C SER A 17 -8.24 2.97 12.55
N ASP A 18 -8.87 3.32 13.68
CA ASP A 18 -10.18 2.80 14.05
C ASP A 18 -11.34 3.40 13.22
N ASP A 19 -11.12 4.54 12.55
CA ASP A 19 -12.11 5.11 11.61
C ASP A 19 -11.78 4.81 10.14
N LEU A 20 -10.81 3.92 9.88
CA LEU A 20 -10.44 3.40 8.56
C LEU A 20 -9.78 4.43 7.63
N ASP A 21 -9.08 5.43 8.20
CA ASP A 21 -7.92 6.00 7.51
C ASP A 21 -6.83 4.91 7.35
N GLU A 22 -6.26 4.80 6.15
CA GLU A 22 -5.29 3.76 5.77
C GLU A 22 -4.15 4.33 4.91
N ILE A 23 -2.92 3.84 5.13
CA ILE A 23 -1.75 4.03 4.28
C ILE A 23 -1.01 2.71 4.18
N ASP A 24 -0.80 2.19 2.98
CA ASP A 24 -0.26 0.84 2.81
C ASP A 24 0.83 0.70 1.75
N TRP A 25 1.48 -0.45 1.83
CA TRP A 25 2.28 -1.09 0.79
C TRP A 25 1.73 -2.50 0.56
N GLU A 26 1.56 -2.87 -0.71
CA GLU A 26 1.11 -4.19 -1.11
C GLU A 26 2.05 -4.82 -2.15
N PHE A 27 2.28 -6.12 -1.98
CA PHE A 27 3.18 -6.90 -2.82
C PHE A 27 2.46 -8.15 -3.30
N THR A 28 2.35 -8.34 -4.61
CA THR A 28 1.85 -9.60 -5.17
C THR A 28 3.01 -10.57 -5.40
N GLY A 29 2.83 -11.82 -4.99
CA GLY A 29 3.85 -12.86 -5.09
C GLY A 29 4.16 -13.30 -6.53
N SER A 30 3.39 -12.83 -7.51
CA SER A 30 3.64 -13.01 -8.94
C SER A 30 4.32 -11.82 -9.63
N ALA A 31 4.29 -10.62 -9.05
CA ALA A 31 4.94 -9.44 -9.60
C ALA A 31 6.24 -9.14 -8.84
N LYS A 32 7.34 -9.72 -9.32
CA LYS A 32 8.62 -9.61 -8.61
C LYS A 32 9.35 -8.28 -8.69
N ASN A 33 8.93 -7.43 -9.61
CA ASN A 33 9.60 -6.16 -9.88
C ASN A 33 8.71 -4.94 -9.61
N GLU A 34 7.73 -5.11 -8.73
CA GLU A 34 6.71 -4.10 -8.47
C GLU A 34 6.29 -4.11 -6.99
N VAL A 35 5.89 -2.93 -6.53
CA VAL A 35 5.14 -2.74 -5.29
C VAL A 35 4.00 -1.75 -5.55
N GLN A 36 2.86 -1.97 -4.92
CA GLN A 36 1.75 -1.02 -4.91
C GLN A 36 1.75 -0.20 -3.62
N THR A 37 1.35 1.06 -3.73
CA THR A 37 0.97 1.91 -2.61
C THR A 37 -0.51 2.23 -2.73
N ASN A 38 -1.20 2.31 -1.62
CA ASN A 38 -2.59 2.76 -1.58
C ASN A 38 -2.86 3.63 -0.34
N TYR A 39 -4.02 4.27 -0.32
CA TYR A 39 -4.51 4.99 0.83
C TYR A 39 -6.04 5.03 0.86
N PHE A 40 -6.61 4.99 2.05
CA PHE A 40 -8.03 5.24 2.27
C PHE A 40 -8.22 6.33 3.31
N GLY A 41 -9.31 7.07 3.17
CA GLY A 41 -9.74 8.03 4.18
C GLY A 41 -11.12 7.64 4.66
N LYS A 42 -11.27 7.45 5.96
CA LYS A 42 -12.55 7.14 6.62
C LYS A 42 -13.29 5.96 6.01
N GLY A 43 -12.57 4.95 5.52
CA GLY A 43 -13.15 3.77 4.88
C GLY A 43 -13.88 4.06 3.55
N ASN A 44 -13.69 5.23 2.95
CA ASN A 44 -14.38 5.60 1.72
C ASN A 44 -13.83 4.75 0.56
N ASP A 45 -14.62 3.86 -0.02
CA ASP A 45 -14.24 2.96 -1.13
C ASP A 45 -14.94 3.29 -2.45
N THR A 46 -15.53 4.50 -2.54
CA THR A 46 -16.33 4.92 -3.70
C THR A 46 -15.56 4.89 -5.03
N ASN A 47 -14.24 5.11 -4.97
CA ASN A 47 -13.33 5.05 -6.13
C ASN A 47 -12.10 4.19 -5.80
N TRP A 48 -11.65 3.43 -6.79
CA TRP A 48 -10.46 2.55 -6.73
C TRP A 48 -9.23 3.17 -7.43
N ASP A 49 -9.17 4.49 -7.52
CA ASP A 49 -8.16 5.26 -8.27
C ASP A 49 -6.93 5.66 -7.42
N ARG A 50 -6.88 5.18 -6.17
CA ARG A 50 -5.86 5.56 -5.18
C ARG A 50 -4.63 4.67 -5.19
N GLY A 51 -4.72 3.49 -5.80
CA GLY A 51 -3.59 2.60 -5.99
C GLY A 51 -2.58 3.18 -6.97
N ALA A 52 -1.29 3.08 -6.66
CA ALA A 52 -0.21 3.42 -7.57
C ALA A 52 0.93 2.42 -7.46
N ASN A 53 1.37 1.89 -8.61
CA ASN A 53 2.44 0.91 -8.70
C ASN A 53 3.78 1.57 -8.99
N PHE A 54 4.84 1.02 -8.40
CA PHE A 54 6.21 1.48 -8.58
C PHE A 54 7.14 0.32 -8.86
N TYR A 55 8.06 0.54 -9.81
CA TYR A 55 9.11 -0.43 -10.11
C TYR A 55 10.15 -0.45 -9.00
N ILE A 56 10.49 -1.66 -8.56
CA ILE A 56 11.63 -1.96 -7.69
C ILE A 56 12.08 -3.38 -8.01
N ALA A 57 13.38 -3.61 -8.18
CA ALA A 57 13.88 -4.91 -8.61
C ALA A 57 13.76 -5.95 -7.49
N ASP A 58 13.26 -7.15 -7.83
CA ASP A 58 13.33 -8.38 -7.04
C ASP A 58 12.82 -8.28 -5.57
N THR A 59 11.58 -7.83 -5.39
CA THR A 59 10.91 -7.65 -4.08
C THR A 59 10.82 -8.93 -3.22
N GLN A 60 10.90 -10.12 -3.84
CA GLN A 60 10.88 -11.41 -3.15
C GLN A 60 12.26 -12.04 -2.94
N ALA A 61 13.32 -11.52 -3.57
CA ALA A 61 14.69 -12.01 -3.37
C ALA A 61 15.45 -11.12 -2.37
N ASP A 62 15.31 -9.81 -2.52
CA ASP A 62 16.06 -8.81 -1.77
C ASP A 62 15.25 -8.18 -0.64
N THR A 63 15.96 -7.64 0.35
CA THR A 63 15.35 -6.87 1.43
C THR A 63 15.47 -5.40 1.10
N HIS A 64 14.34 -4.71 0.99
CA HIS A 64 14.27 -3.27 0.77
C HIS A 64 13.78 -2.53 2.01
N ASN A 65 14.14 -1.26 2.13
CA ASN A 65 13.59 -0.35 3.11
C ASN A 65 12.37 0.38 2.52
N TYR A 66 11.19 0.07 3.05
CA TYR A 66 9.94 0.76 2.72
C TYR A 66 9.61 1.71 3.86
N THR A 67 9.55 3.01 3.58
CA THR A 67 9.29 4.04 4.60
C THR A 67 8.04 4.83 4.23
N ILE A 68 7.22 5.12 5.25
CA ILE A 68 6.12 6.08 5.20
C ILE A 68 6.50 7.26 6.08
N ASP A 69 6.55 8.46 5.50
CA ASP A 69 6.64 9.74 6.21
C ASP A 69 5.25 10.38 6.16
N TRP A 70 4.62 10.53 7.31
CA TRP A 70 3.26 11.02 7.45
C TRP A 70 3.22 12.17 8.44
N ASN A 71 2.70 13.30 7.98
CA ASN A 71 2.48 14.52 8.75
C ASN A 71 1.17 15.18 8.29
N PRO A 72 0.68 16.25 8.92
CA PRO A 72 -0.62 16.85 8.56
C PRO A 72 -0.75 17.37 7.12
N GLU A 73 0.36 17.58 6.40
CA GLU A 73 0.36 18.15 5.04
C GLU A 73 0.56 17.09 3.96
N THR A 74 1.39 16.06 4.24
CA THR A 74 1.78 15.07 3.23
C THR A 74 1.98 13.67 3.78
N VAL A 75 1.53 12.67 3.01
CA VAL A 75 2.05 11.30 3.09
C VAL A 75 3.07 11.11 1.99
N ARG A 76 4.26 10.62 2.33
CA ARG A 76 5.31 10.29 1.36
C ARG A 76 5.77 8.85 1.54
N TRP A 77 5.83 8.14 0.43
CA TRP A 77 6.34 6.78 0.35
C TRP A 77 7.75 6.79 -0.20
N TYR A 78 8.64 6.04 0.43
CA TYR A 78 10.03 5.87 0.01
C TYR A 78 10.37 4.40 -0.15
N ILE A 79 11.22 4.13 -1.15
CA ILE A 79 11.90 2.85 -1.33
C ILE A 79 13.40 3.13 -1.28
N ASP A 80 14.11 2.47 -0.37
CA ASP A 80 15.56 2.60 -0.18
C ASP A 80 16.03 4.07 -0.07
N GLY A 81 15.26 4.87 0.68
CA GLY A 81 15.52 6.28 0.92
C GLY A 81 15.13 7.23 -0.22
N ARG A 82 14.62 6.73 -1.35
CA ARG A 82 14.12 7.55 -2.46
C ARG A 82 12.61 7.69 -2.41
N ALA A 83 12.11 8.93 -2.41
CA ALA A 83 10.69 9.20 -2.51
C ALA A 83 10.13 8.71 -3.86
N VAL A 84 9.08 7.90 -3.82
CA VAL A 84 8.39 7.37 -5.01
C VAL A 84 6.98 7.96 -5.17
N ARG A 85 6.32 8.32 -4.07
CA ARG A 85 4.97 8.92 -4.07
C ARG A 85 4.85 10.02 -3.04
N THR A 86 4.07 11.05 -3.36
CA THR A 86 3.62 12.08 -2.40
C THR A 86 2.12 12.30 -2.57
N LEU A 87 1.35 12.08 -1.50
CA LEU A 87 -0.03 12.52 -1.37
C LEU A 87 -0.03 13.81 -0.54
N ARG A 88 -0.55 14.89 -1.10
CA ARG A 88 -0.80 16.14 -0.37
C ARG A 88 -2.21 16.12 0.21
N TYR A 89 -2.41 16.78 1.35
CA TYR A 89 -3.71 16.90 2.01
C TYR A 89 -4.83 17.29 1.04
N GLU A 90 -4.62 18.33 0.23
CA GLU A 90 -5.60 18.85 -0.72
C GLU A 90 -5.96 17.87 -1.84
N ASN A 91 -5.05 16.95 -2.19
CA ASN A 91 -5.26 15.96 -3.24
C ASN A 91 -6.15 14.80 -2.76
N ALA A 92 -6.32 14.62 -1.46
CA ALA A 92 -7.17 13.60 -0.86
C ALA A 92 -8.61 14.09 -0.71
N VAL A 93 -9.25 14.42 -1.85
CA VAL A 93 -10.63 14.95 -1.92
C VAL A 93 -10.78 16.23 -1.08
N GLY A 94 -9.88 17.19 -1.27
CA GLY A 94 -9.86 18.42 -0.48
C GLY A 94 -9.57 18.19 1.01
N GLY A 95 -8.98 17.05 1.36
CA GLY A 95 -8.62 16.67 2.73
C GLY A 95 -9.61 15.75 3.44
N SER A 96 -10.82 15.57 2.91
CA SER A 96 -11.83 14.72 3.56
C SER A 96 -11.40 13.25 3.64
N ASN A 97 -10.65 12.79 2.63
CA ASN A 97 -10.07 11.45 2.56
C ASN A 97 -8.59 11.40 2.96
N TYR A 98 -8.04 12.46 3.57
CA TYR A 98 -6.65 12.45 4.01
C TYR A 98 -6.49 11.63 5.30
N PRO A 99 -5.56 10.66 5.38
CA PRO A 99 -5.26 9.95 6.61
C PRO A 99 -4.77 10.91 7.70
N GLN A 100 -5.49 11.02 8.81
CA GLN A 100 -5.26 12.03 9.84
C GLN A 100 -5.62 11.56 11.26
N THR A 101 -6.06 10.33 11.44
CA THR A 101 -6.37 9.73 12.75
C THR A 101 -5.29 8.75 13.21
N PRO A 102 -5.07 8.56 14.52
CA PRO A 102 -4.02 7.66 15.01
C PRO A 102 -4.13 6.25 14.43
N MET A 103 -3.02 5.73 13.90
CA MET A 103 -2.96 4.43 13.23
C MET A 103 -2.06 3.43 13.95
N ARG A 104 -2.44 2.15 13.87
CA ARG A 104 -1.60 1.01 14.23
C ARG A 104 -0.86 0.50 12.99
N LEU A 105 0.34 -0.03 13.19
CA LEU A 105 1.05 -0.80 12.16
C LEU A 105 0.57 -2.25 12.17
N LYS A 106 0.11 -2.74 11.03
CA LYS A 106 -0.16 -4.15 10.74
C LYS A 106 0.83 -4.65 9.70
N LEU A 107 1.30 -5.89 9.89
CA LEU A 107 2.10 -6.62 8.91
C LEU A 107 1.37 -7.93 8.61
N GLY A 108 1.18 -8.24 7.33
CA GLY A 108 0.36 -9.37 6.92
C GLY A 108 0.90 -10.13 5.72
N ILE A 109 0.48 -11.39 5.65
CA ILE A 109 0.59 -12.24 4.47
C ILE A 109 -0.72 -13.03 4.36
N TRP A 110 -1.28 -13.08 3.15
CA TRP A 110 -2.54 -13.78 2.91
C TRP A 110 -2.60 -14.33 1.47
N ALA A 111 -3.54 -15.25 1.25
CA ALA A 111 -3.85 -15.77 -0.07
C ALA A 111 -4.95 -14.90 -0.69
N GLY A 112 -4.55 -14.05 -1.63
CA GLY A 112 -5.42 -13.18 -2.43
C GLY A 112 -6.24 -13.90 -3.49
N GLU A 113 -7.34 -13.27 -3.90
CA GLU A 113 -8.15 -13.78 -5.00
C GLU A 113 -7.35 -13.74 -6.31
N VAL A 114 -7.42 -14.84 -7.07
CA VAL A 114 -6.80 -14.97 -8.38
C VAL A 114 -7.80 -14.51 -9.44
N ILE A 115 -7.71 -13.26 -9.87
CA ILE A 115 -8.54 -12.73 -10.98
C ILE A 115 -7.80 -12.90 -12.30
N GLY A 116 -7.89 -14.10 -12.87
CA GLY A 116 -7.26 -14.46 -14.15
C GLY A 116 -5.90 -15.16 -13.99
N PRO A 117 -5.21 -15.53 -15.09
CA PRO A 117 -3.99 -16.33 -15.02
C PRO A 117 -2.82 -15.52 -14.46
N GLY A 118 -2.65 -15.57 -13.13
CA GLY A 118 -1.39 -15.21 -12.47
C GLY A 118 -1.34 -13.90 -11.70
N LEU A 119 -2.43 -13.13 -11.61
CA LEU A 119 -2.47 -11.90 -10.82
C LEU A 119 -3.34 -12.09 -9.57
N GLY A 120 -2.73 -11.96 -8.39
CA GLY A 120 -3.49 -11.78 -7.15
C GLY A 120 -4.09 -10.38 -7.13
N SER A 121 -5.36 -10.26 -6.74
CA SER A 121 -5.98 -8.95 -6.50
C SER A 121 -5.45 -8.37 -5.18
N THR A 122 -4.99 -7.13 -5.25
CA THR A 122 -4.75 -6.24 -4.10
C THR A 122 -5.90 -5.23 -3.93
N ASN A 123 -6.92 -5.29 -4.79
CA ASN A 123 -8.03 -4.33 -4.74
C ASN A 123 -9.02 -4.72 -3.64
N GLY A 124 -8.68 -4.38 -2.41
CA GLY A 124 -9.52 -4.46 -1.23
C GLY A 124 -8.75 -3.94 -0.03
N PHE A 125 -9.45 -3.39 0.97
CA PHE A 125 -8.84 -3.14 2.28
C PHE A 125 -7.99 -4.34 2.65
N ALA A 126 -6.73 -4.11 2.99
CA ALA A 126 -5.97 -5.13 3.65
C ALA A 126 -6.59 -5.28 5.05
N TRP A 127 -7.57 -6.19 5.14
CA TRP A 127 -8.48 -6.50 6.26
C TRP A 127 -9.81 -5.73 6.31
#